data_AF-A0A6A7Y859-F1
#
_entry.id   AF-A0A6A7Y859-F1
#
_cell.length_a   1.000
_cell.length_b   1.000
_cell.length_c   1.000
_cell.angle_alpha   90.00
_cell.angle_beta   90.00
_cell.angle_gamma   90.00
#
_symmetry.space_group_name_H-M   'P 1'
#
loop_
_entity.id
_entity.type
_entity.pdbx_description
1 polymer ?
#
loop_
_entity_poly.entity_id
_entity_poly.type
_entity_poly.pdbx_seq_one_letter_code
_entity_poly.pdbx_strand_id
1 'polypeptide(L)' 'MLKGDRAGQWSIRINAQWRICFRWDAAGALDVEIVDYH' A
#
# COMPACT_ATOMS: atom_id res chain seq x y z
N MET A 1 -7.34 -14.27 -16.08
CA MET A 1 -6.07 -13.53 -15.95
C MET A 1 -6.37 -12.05 -16.18
N LEU A 2 -6.51 -11.28 -15.11
CA LEU A 2 -6.44 -9.82 -15.15
C LEU A 2 -5.25 -9.44 -14.26
N LYS A 3 -4.07 -9.43 -14.87
CA LYS A 3 -2.86 -8.81 -14.30
C LYS A 3 -3.07 -7.30 -14.34
N GLY A 4 -3.91 -6.78 -13.45
CA GLY A 4 -4.28 -5.36 -13.41
C GLY A 4 -3.25 -4.54 -12.64
N ASP A 5 -2.45 -3.77 -13.37
CA ASP A 5 -2.05 -2.37 -13.09
C ASP A 5 -1.81 -1.90 -11.65
N ARG A 6 -1.14 -2.70 -10.81
CA ARG A 6 -0.59 -2.22 -9.53
C ARG A 6 0.90 -2.52 -9.36
N ALA A 7 1.67 -2.47 -10.43
CA ALA A 7 3.13 -2.42 -10.34
C ALA A 7 3.52 -1.06 -9.70
N GLY A 8 3.82 -1.05 -8.40
CA GLY A 8 4.29 0.14 -7.68
C GLY A 8 3.53 0.52 -6.40
N GLN A 9 2.45 -0.19 -6.05
CA GLN A 9 1.80 -0.06 -4.74
C GLN A 9 2.28 -1.16 -3.79
N TRP A 10 2.69 -0.73 -2.60
CA TRP A 10 3.18 -1.55 -1.50
C TRP A 10 2.19 -1.46 -0.33
N SER A 11 2.09 -2.55 0.43
CA SER A 11 1.29 -2.56 1.65
C SER A 11 2.06 -3.16 2.82
N ILE A 12 2.09 -2.46 3.95
CA ILE A 12 2.65 -2.96 5.21
C ILE A 12 1.49 -3.24 6.16
N ARG A 13 1.43 -4.45 6.71
CA ARG A 13 0.48 -4.82 7.76
C ARG A 13 1.08 -4.43 9.12
N ILE A 14 0.39 -3.57 9.86
CA ILE A 14 0.81 -3.17 11.22
C ILE A 14 0.33 -4.21 12.24
N ASN A 15 -0.94 -4.61 12.15
CA ASN A 15 -1.53 -5.66 12.98
C ASN A 15 -2.75 -6.27 12.28
N ALA A 16 -3.59 -7.03 13.00
CA ALA A 16 -4.79 -7.66 12.42
C ALA A 16 -5.79 -6.65 11.84
N GLN A 17 -5.76 -5.40 12.31
CA GLN A 17 -6.76 -4.37 12.02
C GLN A 17 -6.25 -3.30 11.04
N TRP A 18 -4.96 -2.97 11.09
CA TRP A 18 -4.41 -1.83 10.34
C TRP A 18 -3.47 -2.22 9.22
N ARG A 19 -3.64 -1.55 8.07
CA ARG A 19 -2.72 -1.64 6.92
C ARG A 19 -2.33 -0.25 6.44
N ILE A 20 -1.05 -0.09 6.11
CA ILE A 20 -0.54 1.08 5.38
C ILE A 20 -0.43 0.70 3.92
N CYS A 21 -1.01 1.49 3.04
CA CYS A 21 -0.83 1.41 1.59
C CYS A 21 -0.01 2.61 1.15
N PHE A 22 1.00 2.41 0.31
CA PHE A 22 1.82 3.49 -0.22
C PHE A 22 2.39 3.12 -1.59
N ARG A 23 2.76 4.13 -2.38
CA ARG A 23 3.59 3.97 -3.57
C ARG A 23 5.05 4.22 -3.22
N TRP A 24 5.96 3.56 -3.93
CA TRP A 24 7.39 3.77 -3.75
C TRP A 24 8.03 4.23 -5.05
N ASP A 25 8.75 5.35 -5.00
CA ASP A 25 9.55 5.87 -6.10
C ASP A 25 11.01 6.12 -5.67
N ALA A 26 11.81 6.75 -6.54
CA ALA A 26 13.20 7.06 -6.23
C ALA A 26 13.37 8.14 -5.14
N ALA A 27 12.32 8.93 -4.87
CA ALA A 27 12.30 9.98 -3.84
C ALA A 27 11.77 9.47 -2.49
N GLY A 28 11.02 8.36 -2.46
CA GLY A 28 10.61 7.65 -1.25
C GLY A 28 9.17 7.13 -1.31
N ALA A 29 8.52 7.13 -0.14
CA ALA A 29 7.12 6.73 -0.02
C ALA A 29 6.18 7.88 -0.40
N LEU A 30 5.31 7.64 -1.37
CA LEU A 30 4.27 8.55 -1.85
C LEU A 30 2.88 7.97 -1.57
N ASP A 31 1.87 8.84 -1.46
CA ASP A 31 0.47 8.47 -1.22
C ASP A 31 0.28 7.48 -0.08
N VAL A 32 0.88 7.80 1.08
CA VAL A 32 0.80 6.94 2.27
C VAL A 32 -0.59 7.09 2.91
N GLU A 33 -1.36 6.01 2.88
CA GLU A 33 -2.70 5.93 3.47
C GLU A 33 -2.75 4.85 4.53
N ILE A 34 -3.37 5.16 5.67
CA ILE A 34 -3.67 4.18 6.73
C ILE A 34 -5.13 3.79 6.58
N VAL A 35 -5.37 2.50 6.34
CA VAL A 35 -6.70 1.94 6.18
C VAL A 35 -7.00 1.03 7.37
N ASP A 36 -8.12 1.28 8.03
CA ASP A 36 -8.72 0.38 9.02
C ASP A 36 -9.51 -0.70 8.29
N TYR A 37 -9.23 -1.96 8.61
CA TYR A 37 -10.02 -3.09 8.15
C TYR A 37 -10.82 -3.61 9.35
N HIS A 38 -12.04 -3.11 9.50
CA HIS A 38 -13.07 -3.67 10.40
C HIS A 38 -14.21 -4.27 9.57
#